data_AF-A0A951DRV1-F1
#
_entry.id   AF-A0A951DRV1-F1
#
_cell.length_a   1.000
_cell.length_b   1.000
_cell.length_c   1.000
_cell.angle_alpha   90.00
_cell.angle_beta   90.00
_cell.angle_gamma   90.00
#
_symmetry.space_group_name_H-M   'P 1'
#
loop_
_entity.id
_entity.type
_entity.pdbx_description
1 polymer ?
#
loop_
_entity_poly.entity_id
_entity_poly.type
_entity_poly.pdbx_seq_one_letter_code
_entity_poly.pdbx_strand_id
1 'polypeptide(L)'
;MNIFADRDPYRAPDMDRSRRSLRLAFAAALLLSLMPFRAMAHPHVFVTTREVIVFDADGRITAIKNAWTFDDFYTAFLEQGLDKGPDGRYSRETLAGLAKTNTEGLSDADYFTFIKANGRNVK
;
A
#
# COMPACT_ATOMS: atom_id res chain seq x y z
N MET A 1 18.46 -52.17 -52.24
CA MET A 1 17.40 -51.16 -52.02
C MET A 1 18.03 -50.02 -51.22
N ASN A 2 18.35 -48.90 -51.87
CA ASN A 2 19.21 -47.85 -51.30
C ASN A 2 18.49 -47.04 -50.20
N ILE A 3 19.11 -46.95 -49.02
CA ILE A 3 18.62 -46.20 -47.85
C ILE A 3 19.35 -44.84 -47.67
N PHE A 4 20.05 -44.37 -48.72
CA PHE A 4 20.92 -43.19 -48.67
C PHE A 4 20.58 -42.14 -49.74
N ALA A 5 19.30 -41.90 -49.99
CA ALA A 5 18.89 -40.76 -50.81
C ALA A 5 18.39 -39.63 -49.91
N ASP A 6 18.93 -38.44 -50.14
CA ASP A 6 18.30 -37.15 -49.90
C ASP A 6 18.47 -36.48 -48.52
N ARG A 7 19.73 -36.23 -48.13
CA ARG A 7 20.04 -35.08 -47.27
C ARG A 7 21.13 -34.24 -47.92
N ASP A 8 20.71 -33.23 -48.67
CA ASP A 8 21.61 -32.17 -49.16
C ASP A 8 22.21 -31.41 -47.96
N PRO A 9 23.53 -31.50 -47.74
CA PRO A 9 24.20 -30.82 -46.61
C PRO A 9 24.25 -29.29 -46.77
N TYR A 10 23.85 -28.75 -47.93
CA TYR A 10 23.86 -27.31 -48.24
C TYR A 10 22.47 -26.68 -48.40
N ARG A 11 21.40 -27.36 -47.96
CA ARG A 11 20.03 -26.78 -48.01
C ARG A 11 20.00 -25.45 -47.25
N ALA A 12 19.91 -24.34 -48.00
CA ALA A 12 19.85 -23.01 -47.43
C ALA A 12 18.68 -22.91 -46.43
N PRO A 13 18.86 -22.25 -45.28
CA PRO A 13 17.82 -22.13 -44.28
C PRO A 13 16.57 -21.51 -44.91
N ASP A 14 15.41 -22.16 -44.71
CA ASP A 14 14.12 -21.68 -45.20
C ASP A 14 13.81 -20.31 -44.57
N MET A 15 14.12 -19.25 -45.31
CA MET A 15 13.99 -17.87 -44.84
C MET A 15 12.54 -17.47 -44.59
N ASP A 16 11.56 -18.11 -45.25
CA ASP A 16 10.12 -17.86 -45.00
C ASP A 16 9.72 -18.45 -43.65
N ARG A 17 10.14 -19.69 -43.36
CA ARG A 17 9.92 -20.31 -42.04
C ARG A 17 10.56 -19.49 -40.92
N SER A 18 11.78 -19.00 -41.12
CA SER A 18 12.49 -18.15 -40.14
C SER A 18 11.75 -16.82 -39.89
N ARG A 19 11.27 -16.15 -40.96
CA ARG A 19 10.49 -14.90 -40.86
C ARG A 19 9.14 -15.10 -40.18
N ARG A 20 8.45 -16.22 -40.42
CA ARG A 20 7.19 -16.57 -39.75
C ARG A 20 7.39 -16.80 -38.24
N SER A 21 8.44 -17.54 -37.87
CA SER A 21 8.79 -17.75 -36.45
C SER A 21 9.10 -16.45 -35.73
N LEU A 22 9.82 -15.52 -36.39
CA LEU A 22 10.15 -14.22 -35.80
C LEU A 22 8.91 -13.36 -35.58
N ARG A 23 7.97 -13.36 -36.53
CA ARG A 23 6.68 -12.65 -36.41
C ARG A 23 5.81 -13.23 -35.30
N LEU A 24 5.76 -14.55 -35.18
CA LEU A 24 5.02 -15.22 -34.10
C LEU A 24 5.64 -14.93 -32.73
N ALA A 25 6.97 -14.96 -32.62
CA ALA A 25 7.67 -14.59 -31.40
C ALA A 25 7.42 -13.12 -31.02
N PHE A 26 7.44 -12.22 -32.00
CA PHE A 26 7.14 -10.81 -31.76
C PHE A 26 5.67 -10.58 -31.35
N ALA A 27 4.73 -11.26 -32.01
CA ALA A 27 3.31 -11.20 -31.64
C ALA A 27 3.06 -11.76 -30.24
N ALA A 28 3.70 -12.88 -29.88
CA ALA A 28 3.63 -13.46 -28.55
C ALA A 28 4.23 -12.52 -27.49
N ALA A 29 5.37 -11.89 -27.76
CA ALA A 29 5.98 -10.91 -26.88
C ALA A 29 5.09 -9.66 -26.69
N LEU A 30 4.47 -9.18 -27.77
CA LEU A 30 3.53 -8.06 -27.70
C LEU A 30 2.29 -8.43 -26.86
N LEU A 31 1.73 -9.63 -27.04
CA LEU A 31 0.62 -10.13 -26.22
C LEU A 31 1.01 -10.28 -24.75
N LEU A 32 2.21 -10.78 -24.45
CA LEU A 32 2.75 -10.86 -23.10
C LEU A 32 2.94 -9.47 -22.47
N SER A 33 3.36 -8.47 -23.25
CA SER A 33 3.54 -7.08 -22.78
C SER A 33 2.24 -6.38 -22.39
N LEU A 34 1.10 -6.89 -22.90
CA LEU A 34 -0.25 -6.39 -22.57
C LEU A 34 -0.86 -7.10 -21.36
N MET A 35 -0.17 -8.08 -20.74
CA MET A 35 -0.68 -8.71 -19.54
C MET A 35 -0.72 -7.69 -18.38
N PRO A 36 -1.86 -7.56 -17.69
CA PRO A 36 -1.94 -6.71 -16.51
C PRO A 36 -1.06 -7.30 -15.41
N PHE A 37 -0.06 -6.55 -14.97
CA PHE A 37 0.67 -6.89 -13.75
C PHE A 37 -0.22 -6.59 -12.54
N ARG A 38 -0.13 -7.43 -11.51
CA ARG A 38 -0.72 -7.10 -10.21
C ARG A 38 0.07 -5.94 -9.63
N ALA A 39 -0.57 -4.78 -9.50
CA ALA A 39 -0.05 -3.73 -8.65
C ALA A 39 0.00 -4.29 -7.21
N MET A 40 1.18 -4.37 -6.62
CA MET A 40 1.31 -4.58 -5.18
C MET A 40 0.90 -3.29 -4.48
N ALA A 41 -0.41 -3.13 -4.26
CA ALA A 41 -0.87 -2.12 -3.33
C ALA A 41 -0.29 -2.46 -1.95
N HIS A 42 0.33 -1.47 -1.32
CA HIS A 42 0.88 -1.58 0.03
C HIS A 42 -0.21 -2.02 1.02
N PRO A 43 0.15 -2.49 2.24
CA PRO A 43 -0.85 -2.77 3.26
C PRO A 43 -1.68 -1.51 3.50
N HIS A 44 -2.99 -1.64 3.40
CA HIS A 44 -3.91 -0.55 3.71
C HIS A 44 -4.18 -0.57 5.21
N VAL A 45 -3.94 0.57 5.86
CA VAL A 45 -4.36 0.81 7.24
C VAL A 45 -5.73 1.47 7.18
N PHE A 46 -6.70 0.88 7.87
CA PHE A 46 -8.03 1.45 8.01
C PHE A 46 -8.17 2.09 9.39
N VAL A 47 -8.80 3.26 9.41
CA VAL A 47 -9.08 3.98 10.63
C VAL A 47 -10.54 4.43 10.63
N THR A 48 -11.22 4.19 11.74
CA THR A 48 -12.48 4.84 12.06
C THR A 48 -12.18 6.06 12.91
N THR A 49 -12.54 7.24 12.45
CA THR A 49 -12.31 8.50 13.17
C THR A 49 -13.61 9.04 13.76
N ARG A 50 -13.48 9.73 14.88
CA ARG A 50 -14.53 10.53 15.48
C ARG A 50 -13.94 11.83 15.99
N GLU A 51 -14.53 12.93 15.58
CA GLU A 51 -14.15 14.26 16.00
C GLU A 51 -15.22 14.89 16.90
N VAL A 52 -14.79 15.64 17.91
CA VAL A 52 -15.67 16.45 18.76
C VAL A 52 -15.15 17.87 18.80
N ILE A 53 -15.98 18.82 18.37
CA ILE A 53 -15.69 20.26 18.48
C ILE A 53 -16.07 20.72 19.88
N VAL A 54 -15.11 21.34 20.57
CA VAL A 54 -15.30 21.88 21.92
C VAL A 54 -15.55 23.38 21.83
N PHE A 55 -16.62 23.83 22.47
CA PHE A 55 -16.98 25.24 22.56
C PHE A 55 -16.77 25.75 23.98
N ASP A 56 -16.35 27.01 24.11
CA ASP A 56 -16.41 27.74 25.39
C ASP A 56 -17.82 28.30 25.67
N ALA A 57 -17.97 28.99 26.80
CA ALA A 57 -19.23 29.60 27.21
C ALA A 57 -19.71 30.74 26.28
N ASP A 58 -18.79 31.34 25.52
CA ASP A 58 -19.10 32.40 24.54
C ASP A 58 -19.42 31.81 23.15
N GLY A 59 -19.41 30.48 23.00
CA GLY A 59 -19.66 29.79 21.74
C GLY A 59 -18.47 29.78 20.78
N ARG A 60 -17.24 30.08 21.24
CA ARG A 60 -16.02 29.97 20.41
C ARG A 60 -15.48 28.55 20.45
N ILE A 61 -14.94 28.09 19.31
CA ILE A 61 -14.25 26.81 19.22
C ILE A 61 -12.91 26.92 19.96
N THR A 62 -12.67 26.02 20.92
CA THR A 62 -11.44 25.99 21.72
C THR A 62 -10.59 24.75 21.49
N ALA A 63 -11.17 23.65 21.01
CA ALA A 63 -10.43 22.44 20.66
C ALA A 63 -11.21 21.55 19.68
N ILE A 64 -10.47 20.67 19.01
CA ILE A 64 -11.02 19.48 18.34
C ILE A 64 -10.42 18.26 19.04
N LYS A 65 -11.28 17.39 19.57
CA LYS A 65 -10.86 16.10 20.13
C LYS A 65 -10.98 15.04 19.06
N ASN A 66 -9.86 14.40 18.73
CA ASN A 66 -9.78 13.31 17.78
C ASN A 66 -9.74 11.96 18.51
N ALA A 67 -10.57 11.02 18.09
CA ALA A 67 -10.52 9.63 18.53
C ALA A 67 -10.42 8.72 17.32
N TRP A 68 -9.34 7.95 17.23
CA TRP A 68 -9.04 7.07 16.10
C TRP A 68 -9.01 5.62 16.57
N THR A 69 -9.70 4.74 15.86
CA THR A 69 -9.68 3.30 16.09
C THR A 69 -9.16 2.63 14.82
N PHE A 70 -8.05 1.92 14.96
CA PHE A 70 -7.40 1.21 13.85
C PHE A 70 -7.96 -0.20 13.69
N ASP A 71 -7.77 -0.76 12.50
CA ASP A 71 -8.12 -2.16 12.21
C ASP A 71 -7.22 -3.17 12.94
N ASP A 72 -7.65 -4.43 12.95
CA ASP A 72 -6.99 -5.53 13.64
C ASP A 72 -5.58 -5.82 13.10
N PHE A 73 -5.34 -5.69 11.79
CA PHE A 73 -4.03 -5.99 11.20
C PHE A 73 -3.00 -4.94 11.61
N TYR A 74 -3.37 -3.65 11.53
CA TYR A 74 -2.48 -2.59 11.95
C TYR A 74 -2.26 -2.60 13.46
N THR A 75 -3.29 -2.92 14.25
CA THR A 75 -3.16 -3.12 15.71
C THR A 75 -2.17 -4.24 16.02
N ALA A 76 -2.31 -5.40 15.38
CA ALA A 76 -1.39 -6.52 15.56
C ALA A 76 0.05 -6.18 15.15
N PHE A 77 0.25 -5.33 14.13
CA PHE A 77 1.55 -4.82 13.73
C PHE A 77 2.16 -3.87 14.77
N LEU A 78 1.38 -2.91 15.29
CA LEU A 78 1.84 -1.96 16.32
C LEU A 78 2.19 -2.65 17.65
N GLU A 79 1.52 -3.76 17.94
CA GLU A 79 1.74 -4.54 19.16
C GLU A 79 3.00 -5.41 19.12
N GLN A 80 3.66 -5.54 17.96
CA GLN A 80 4.86 -6.35 17.81
C GLN A 80 6.01 -5.77 18.62
N GLY A 81 6.59 -6.61 19.50
CA GLY A 81 7.71 -6.21 20.34
C GLY A 81 7.34 -5.36 21.56
N LEU A 82 6.04 -5.12 21.82
CA LEU A 82 5.61 -4.51 23.06
C LEU A 82 5.67 -5.52 24.22
N ASP A 83 6.18 -5.07 25.35
CA ASP A 83 6.25 -5.88 26.57
C ASP A 83 4.86 -6.13 27.15
N LYS A 84 4.58 -7.41 27.38
CA LYS A 84 3.39 -7.88 28.12
C LYS A 84 3.75 -8.11 29.58
N GLY A 85 2.82 -7.78 30.46
CA GLY A 85 2.94 -8.11 31.87
C GLY A 85 2.81 -9.62 32.13
N PRO A 86 2.99 -10.06 33.39
CA PRO A 86 2.89 -11.47 33.78
C PRO A 86 1.53 -12.12 33.52
N ASP A 87 0.47 -11.31 33.39
CA ASP A 87 -0.89 -11.72 33.06
C ASP A 87 -1.16 -11.78 31.54
N GLY A 88 -0.15 -11.53 30.72
CA GLY A 88 -0.23 -11.50 29.26
C GLY A 88 -0.91 -10.26 28.69
N ARG A 89 -1.19 -9.23 29.50
CA ARG A 89 -1.81 -7.97 29.07
C ARG A 89 -0.79 -6.84 28.98
N TYR A 90 -1.09 -5.86 28.15
CA TYR A 90 -0.31 -4.62 28.11
C TYR A 90 -0.65 -3.74 29.32
N SER A 91 0.37 -3.21 29.99
CA SER A 91 0.18 -2.22 31.05
C SER A 91 -0.28 -0.90 30.46
N ARG A 92 -0.85 -0.03 31.31
CA ARG A 92 -1.25 1.32 30.91
C ARG A 92 -0.04 2.12 30.46
N GLU A 93 1.11 1.91 31.09
CA GLU A 93 2.37 2.59 30.83
C GLU A 93 2.91 2.21 29.45
N THR A 94 2.90 0.92 29.09
CA THR A 94 3.33 0.43 27.76
C THR A 94 2.46 1.04 26.65
N LEU A 95 1.13 1.01 26.82
CA LEU A 95 0.20 1.58 25.84
C LEU A 95 0.29 3.11 25.78
N ALA A 96 0.56 3.78 26.90
CA ALA A 96 0.78 5.23 26.92
C ALA A 96 2.05 5.62 26.15
N GLY A 97 3.12 4.82 26.25
CA GLY A 97 4.32 4.98 25.44
C GLY A 97 4.03 4.88 23.94
N LEU A 98 3.29 3.85 23.53
CA LEU A 98 2.85 3.67 22.14
C LEU A 98 2.00 4.86 21.65
N ALA A 99 1.01 5.28 22.46
CA ALA A 99 0.15 6.41 22.12
C ALA A 99 0.95 7.71 21.96
N LYS A 100 1.92 7.96 22.86
CA LYS A 100 2.80 9.13 22.78
C LYS A 100 3.59 9.14 21.47
N THR A 101 4.30 8.05 21.15
CA THR A 101 5.07 7.93 19.90
C THR A 101 4.19 8.15 18.67
N ASN A 102 3.00 7.56 18.64
CA ASN A 102 2.09 7.68 17.50
C ASN A 102 1.46 9.08 17.38
N THR A 103 1.21 9.77 18.50
CA THR A 103 0.60 11.11 18.49
C THR A 103 1.61 12.23 18.24
N GLU A 104 2.87 12.08 18.68
CA GLU A 104 3.91 13.10 18.45
C GLU A 104 4.21 13.30 16.96
N GLY A 105 4.11 12.26 16.14
CA GLY A 105 4.26 12.38 14.68
C GLY A 105 3.08 13.04 13.96
N LEU A 106 1.93 13.22 14.63
CA LEU A 106 0.74 13.79 13.97
C LEU A 106 0.89 15.29 13.70
N SER A 107 1.71 16.01 14.47
CA SER A 107 1.94 17.44 14.23
C SER A 107 2.59 17.69 12.87
N ASP A 108 3.46 16.78 12.42
CA ASP A 108 4.17 16.91 11.15
C ASP A 108 3.23 16.75 9.93
N ALA A 109 2.07 16.13 10.15
CA ALA A 109 1.02 15.92 9.16
C ALA A 109 -0.22 16.81 9.41
N ASP A 110 -0.08 17.92 10.14
CA ASP A 110 -1.17 18.83 10.51
C ASP A 110 -2.37 18.11 11.16
N TYR A 111 -2.12 17.03 11.92
CA TYR A 111 -3.12 16.16 12.54
C TYR A 111 -4.20 15.64 11.57
N PHE A 112 -3.92 15.68 10.26
CA PHE A 112 -4.89 15.44 9.18
C PHE A 112 -6.19 16.26 9.33
N THR A 113 -6.13 17.41 10.00
CA THR A 113 -7.30 18.22 10.36
C THR A 113 -7.12 19.64 9.84
N PHE A 114 -7.98 20.06 8.91
CA PHE A 114 -7.89 21.38 8.26
C PHE A 114 -9.17 22.18 8.48
N ILE A 115 -9.06 23.33 9.15
CA ILE A 115 -10.20 24.21 9.44
C ILE A 115 -10.21 25.38 8.45
N LYS A 116 -11.38 25.69 7.89
CA LYS A 116 -11.60 26.87 7.05
C LYS A 116 -12.73 27.72 7.61
N ALA A 117 -12.54 29.03 7.61
CA ALA A 117 -13.57 30.03 7.89
C ALA A 117 -13.64 31.01 6.72
N ASN A 118 -14.83 31.20 6.15
CA ASN A 118 -15.05 32.08 5.01
C ASN A 118 -14.08 31.80 3.84
N GLY A 119 -13.84 30.53 3.54
CA GLY A 119 -12.95 30.09 2.46
C GLY A 119 -11.45 30.22 2.74
N ARG A 120 -11.04 30.72 3.91
CA ARG A 120 -9.63 30.87 4.31
C ARG A 120 -9.27 29.86 5.38
N ASN A 121 -8.04 29.34 5.33
CA ASN A 121 -7.54 28.46 6.38
C ASN A 121 -7.46 29.23 7.71
N VAL A 122 -7.95 28.60 8.78
CA VAL A 122 -7.77 29.06 10.15
C VAL A 122 -6.59 28.27 10.69
N LYS A 123 -5.48 28.94 10.95
CA LYS A 123 -4.26 28.33 11.47
C LYS A 123 -4.16 28.60 12.96
#